data_AF-R7G8V7-F1
#
_entry.id   AF-R7G8V7-F1
#
_cell.length_a   1.000
_cell.length_b   1.000
_cell.length_c   1.000
_cell.angle_alpha   90.00
_cell.angle_beta   90.00
_cell.angle_gamma   90.00
#
_symmetry.space_group_name_H-M   'P 1'
#
loop_
_entity.id
_entity.type
_entity.pdbx_description
1 polymer ?
#
loop_
_entity_poly.entity_id
_entity_poly.type
_entity_poly.pdbx_seq_one_letter_code
_entity_poly.pdbx_strand_id
1 'polypeptide(L)'
;MVTGKCYQSNKKSYHKIRYQSDKLCKENNLIVIDEHYETYKKKYKTSGKSWYENEQFKKGTSWKSKLQFDIDSTIKQSKDWDDFLDKMTNLGYEIKHGKHIAFKHKDKERFTRSKVIGIDYTEDRIKERIKENANHRNYPIKKRIGNIIDIDNNEKVKSSKGYEYWATKHNLQVASNTVILMRGKGIKTLSELDSFIQSNADKRQELQDKIKILDKDISNLSITMEQVHIVKMYRQIYLEYRNDTTDKAFYDEHKSEITQYQNSLAELKKSYSKLPDTKDILKHLDLLHKKKNTLMQEYSFTKADMNELYQIRQNYKAFINNDLER
;
A
#
# COMPACT_ATOMS: atom_id res chain seq x y z
N MET A 1 42.46 16.56 -36.55
CA MET A 1 41.38 17.35 -35.92
C MET A 1 40.86 16.57 -34.71
N VAL A 2 41.27 16.97 -33.51
CA VAL A 2 40.72 16.40 -32.27
C VAL A 2 39.37 17.06 -32.07
N THR A 3 38.29 16.39 -32.50
CA THR A 3 36.94 16.87 -32.22
C THR A 3 36.78 16.92 -30.71
N GLY A 4 36.63 18.12 -30.12
CA GLY A 4 36.47 18.35 -28.67
C GLY A 4 35.18 17.79 -28.06
N LYS A 5 34.67 16.68 -28.59
CA LYS A 5 33.50 15.95 -28.10
C LYS A 5 33.94 15.06 -26.95
N CYS A 6 33.48 15.37 -25.74
CA CYS A 6 33.67 14.54 -24.55
C CYS A 6 32.56 13.49 -24.41
N TYR A 7 32.86 12.37 -23.75
CA TYR A 7 31.84 11.37 -23.41
C TYR A 7 30.79 11.99 -22.47
N GLN A 8 29.55 12.07 -22.93
CA GLN A 8 28.44 12.54 -22.10
C GLN A 8 27.89 11.39 -21.26
N SER A 9 28.34 11.30 -20.01
CA SER A 9 27.79 10.37 -19.03
C SER A 9 26.37 10.78 -18.65
N ASN A 10 25.36 10.01 -19.08
CA ASN A 10 23.97 10.19 -18.72
C ASN A 10 23.31 8.83 -18.44
N LYS A 11 22.11 8.80 -17.85
CA LYS A 11 21.44 7.53 -17.48
C LYS A 11 21.26 6.60 -18.69
N LYS A 12 21.03 7.15 -19.89
CA LYS A 12 20.84 6.36 -21.11
C LYS A 12 22.15 5.72 -21.57
N SER A 13 23.28 6.44 -21.50
CA SER A 13 24.60 5.87 -21.83
C SER A 13 25.04 4.85 -20.79
N TYR A 14 24.78 5.08 -19.50
CA TYR A 14 25.00 4.10 -18.43
C TYR A 14 24.25 2.79 -18.68
N HIS A 15 22.95 2.84 -18.99
CA HIS A 15 22.18 1.63 -19.28
C HIS A 15 22.68 0.87 -20.52
N LYS A 16 23.17 1.58 -21.54
CA LYS A 16 23.78 0.96 -22.71
C LYS A 16 25.08 0.24 -22.36
N ILE A 17 25.96 0.87 -21.58
CA ILE A 17 27.22 0.26 -21.13
C ILE A 17 26.93 -0.98 -20.28
N ARG A 18 26.01 -0.86 -19.30
CA ARG A 18 25.60 -2.00 -18.47
C ARG A 18 25.07 -3.16 -19.31
N TYR A 19 24.21 -2.88 -20.29
CA TYR A 19 23.68 -3.93 -21.18
C TYR A 19 24.79 -4.64 -21.98
N GLN A 20 25.74 -3.89 -22.55
CA GLN A 20 26.86 -4.48 -23.29
C GLN A 20 27.80 -5.27 -22.36
N SER A 21 28.05 -4.76 -21.15
CA SER A 21 28.81 -5.45 -20.11
C SER A 21 28.14 -6.76 -19.70
N ASP A 22 26.85 -6.73 -19.38
CA ASP A 22 26.07 -7.92 -19.00
C ASP A 22 26.06 -8.95 -20.15
N LYS A 23 25.99 -8.48 -21.41
CA LYS A 23 26.07 -9.35 -22.59
C LYS A 23 27.43 -10.05 -22.68
N LEU A 24 28.53 -9.30 -22.56
CA LEU A 24 29.89 -9.84 -22.58
C LEU A 24 30.12 -10.82 -21.43
N CYS A 25 29.61 -10.53 -20.24
CA CYS A 25 29.68 -11.45 -19.10
C CYS A 25 28.94 -12.76 -19.40
N LYS A 26 27.73 -12.71 -19.98
CA LYS A 26 27.00 -13.93 -20.39
C LYS A 26 27.77 -14.75 -21.43
N GLU A 27 28.33 -14.09 -22.44
CA GLU A 27 29.13 -14.75 -23.50
C GLU A 27 30.35 -15.47 -22.93
N ASN A 28 30.96 -14.94 -21.86
CA ASN A 28 32.13 -15.52 -21.20
C ASN A 28 31.79 -16.40 -19.99
N ASN A 29 30.52 -16.78 -19.79
CA ASN A 29 30.05 -17.54 -18.62
C ASN A 29 30.39 -16.89 -17.26
N LEU A 30 30.56 -15.57 -17.23
CA LEU A 30 30.74 -14.78 -16.01
C LEU A 30 29.38 -14.47 -15.37
N ILE A 31 29.44 -14.11 -14.09
CA ILE A 31 28.26 -13.86 -13.27
C ILE A 31 27.55 -12.60 -13.76
N VAL A 32 26.27 -12.74 -14.10
CA VAL A 32 25.37 -11.64 -14.37
C VAL A 32 24.28 -11.61 -13.32
N ILE A 33 23.94 -10.39 -12.88
CA ILE A 33 22.90 -10.18 -11.89
C ILE A 33 21.58 -10.78 -12.40
N ASP A 34 20.98 -11.60 -11.57
CA ASP A 34 19.72 -12.29 -11.86
C ASP A 34 18.58 -11.26 -12.09
N GLU A 35 17.94 -11.33 -13.25
CA GLU A 35 16.84 -10.45 -13.65
C GLU A 35 15.65 -10.55 -12.69
N HIS A 36 15.37 -11.76 -12.17
CA HIS A 36 14.29 -12.00 -11.24
C HIS A 36 14.60 -11.40 -9.85
N TYR A 37 15.87 -11.45 -9.44
CA TYR A 37 16.33 -10.80 -8.20
C TYR A 37 16.25 -9.27 -8.31
N GLU A 38 16.65 -8.68 -9.43
CA GLU A 38 16.50 -7.24 -9.69
C GLU A 38 15.04 -6.80 -9.68
N THR A 39 14.15 -7.62 -10.24
CA THR A 39 12.70 -7.39 -10.20
C THR A 39 12.16 -7.46 -8.77
N TYR A 40 12.57 -8.48 -8.01
CA TYR A 40 12.25 -8.63 -6.59
C TYR A 40 12.71 -7.39 -5.79
N LYS A 41 13.96 -6.95 -5.96
CA LYS A 41 14.54 -5.81 -5.22
C LYS A 41 13.77 -4.52 -5.48
N LYS A 42 13.37 -4.28 -6.74
CA LYS A 42 12.55 -3.11 -7.12
C LYS A 42 11.12 -3.20 -6.60
N LYS A 43 10.51 -4.37 -6.60
CA LYS A 43 9.11 -4.55 -6.15
C LYS A 43 8.98 -4.52 -4.64
N TYR A 44 9.88 -5.19 -3.91
CA TYR A 44 9.67 -5.53 -2.50
C TYR A 44 10.74 -5.01 -1.54
N LYS A 45 11.94 -4.69 -2.04
CA LYS A 45 13.09 -4.22 -1.22
C LYS A 45 13.42 -2.74 -1.46
N THR A 46 12.57 -2.00 -2.16
CA THR A 46 12.81 -0.57 -2.39
C THR A 46 12.94 0.13 -1.04
N SER A 47 14.10 0.77 -0.81
CA SER A 47 14.31 1.68 0.32
C SER A 47 13.10 2.61 0.39
N GLY A 48 12.52 2.79 1.58
CA GLY A 48 11.31 3.60 1.76
C GLY A 48 11.37 4.94 1.02
N LYS A 49 10.20 5.53 0.74
CA LYS A 49 10.07 6.89 0.16
C LYS A 49 11.22 7.77 0.66
N SER A 50 11.97 8.39 -0.27
CA SER A 50 13.08 9.30 0.07
C SER A 50 12.65 10.18 1.24
N TRP A 51 13.53 10.43 2.22
CA TRP A 51 13.19 11.26 3.39
C TRP A 51 12.45 12.54 2.97
N TYR A 52 12.90 13.18 1.88
CA TYR A 52 12.24 14.33 1.26
C TYR A 52 10.84 14.01 0.71
N GLU A 53 10.66 12.91 -0.03
CA GLU A 53 9.35 12.49 -0.56
C GLU A 53 8.36 12.12 0.55
N ASN A 54 8.84 11.51 1.64
CA ASN A 54 8.05 11.18 2.82
C ASN A 54 7.71 12.42 3.65
N GLU A 55 8.63 13.38 3.77
CA GLU A 55 8.43 14.65 4.46
C GLU A 55 7.43 15.54 3.70
N GLN A 56 7.56 15.66 2.38
CA GLN A 56 6.61 16.39 1.53
C GLN A 56 5.23 15.71 1.47
N PHE A 57 5.18 14.38 1.58
CA PHE A 57 3.93 13.62 1.73
C PHE A 57 3.26 13.91 3.09
N LYS A 58 4.03 13.95 4.19
CA LYS A 58 3.53 14.28 5.54
C LYS A 58 3.12 15.76 5.68
N LYS A 59 3.83 16.68 5.01
CA LYS A 59 3.52 18.11 4.98
C LYS A 59 2.37 18.49 4.02
N GLY A 60 1.89 17.55 3.20
CA GLY A 60 0.85 17.79 2.19
C GLY A 60 1.32 18.64 0.99
N THR A 61 2.61 18.93 0.89
CA THR A 61 3.23 19.81 -0.12
C THR A 61 3.79 19.05 -1.33
N SER A 62 3.70 17.71 -1.34
CA SER A 62 4.11 16.89 -2.48
C SER A 62 3.28 17.22 -3.72
N TRP A 63 3.92 17.87 -4.69
CA TRP A 63 3.32 18.24 -5.98
C TRP A 63 2.71 17.04 -6.70
N LYS A 64 3.41 15.90 -6.67
CA LYS A 64 2.93 14.66 -7.27
C LYS A 64 1.67 14.13 -6.56
N SER A 65 1.62 14.22 -5.23
CA SER A 65 0.44 13.80 -4.46
C SER A 65 -0.75 14.76 -4.65
N LYS A 66 -0.50 16.06 -4.77
CA LYS A 66 -1.53 17.06 -5.10
C LYS A 66 -2.14 16.79 -6.47
N LEU A 67 -1.31 16.60 -7.49
CA LEU A 67 -1.78 16.26 -8.84
C LEU A 67 -2.52 14.91 -8.89
N GLN A 68 -2.05 13.89 -8.15
CA GLN A 68 -2.78 12.62 -8.02
C GLN A 68 -4.16 12.80 -7.39
N PHE A 69 -4.23 13.57 -6.30
CA PHE A 69 -5.47 13.88 -5.62
C PHE A 69 -6.44 14.65 -6.52
N ASP A 70 -5.96 15.68 -7.22
CA ASP A 70 -6.78 16.48 -8.14
C ASP A 70 -7.30 15.62 -9.29
N ILE A 71 -6.45 14.76 -9.87
CA ILE A 71 -6.88 13.80 -10.90
C ILE A 71 -7.93 12.84 -10.33
N ASP A 72 -7.70 12.22 -9.17
CA ASP A 72 -8.62 11.25 -8.58
C ASP A 72 -9.96 11.89 -8.17
N SER A 73 -9.92 13.10 -7.63
CA SER A 73 -11.11 13.89 -7.29
C SER A 73 -11.89 14.27 -8.55
N THR A 74 -11.19 14.66 -9.61
CA THR A 74 -11.83 15.05 -10.88
C THR A 74 -12.43 13.82 -11.58
N ILE A 75 -11.74 12.68 -11.59
CA ILE A 75 -12.28 11.40 -12.10
C ILE A 75 -13.63 11.08 -11.44
N LYS A 76 -13.73 11.27 -10.12
CA LYS A 76 -14.97 11.02 -9.36
C LYS A 76 -16.14 11.92 -9.78
N GLN A 77 -15.83 13.14 -10.21
CA GLN A 77 -16.82 14.14 -10.57
C GLN A 77 -17.11 14.18 -12.08
N SER A 78 -16.29 13.52 -12.89
CA SER A 78 -16.36 13.60 -14.36
C SER A 78 -17.28 12.53 -14.93
N LYS A 79 -18.11 12.91 -15.88
CA LYS A 79 -19.01 11.99 -16.59
C LYS A 79 -18.32 11.29 -17.75
N ASP A 80 -17.48 12.03 -18.46
CA ASP A 80 -16.74 11.57 -19.63
C ASP A 80 -15.33 12.18 -19.63
N TRP A 81 -14.57 11.85 -20.67
CA TRP A 81 -13.18 12.27 -20.79
C TRP A 81 -13.03 13.77 -21.02
N ASP A 82 -13.96 14.38 -21.76
CA ASP A 82 -13.90 15.80 -22.08
C ASP A 82 -14.27 16.65 -20.85
N ASP A 83 -15.29 16.25 -20.09
CA ASP A 83 -15.65 16.86 -18.79
C ASP A 83 -14.50 16.77 -17.77
N PHE A 84 -13.72 15.69 -17.80
CA PHE A 84 -12.50 15.59 -17.00
C PHE A 84 -11.44 16.62 -17.39
N LEU A 85 -11.20 16.82 -18.69
CA LEU A 85 -10.23 17.81 -19.17
C LEU A 85 -10.67 19.22 -18.81
N ASP A 86 -11.94 19.55 -19.02
CA ASP A 86 -12.50 20.85 -18.69
C ASP A 86 -12.37 21.15 -17.20
N LYS A 87 -12.72 20.19 -16.33
CA LYS A 87 -12.56 20.34 -14.88
C LYS A 87 -11.10 20.50 -14.45
N MET A 88 -10.18 19.76 -15.07
CA MET A 88 -8.75 19.92 -14.80
C MET A 88 -8.24 21.31 -15.23
N THR A 89 -8.70 21.84 -16.37
CA THR A 89 -8.34 23.21 -16.80
C THR A 89 -8.91 24.28 -15.86
N ASN A 90 -10.15 24.10 -15.38
CA ASN A 90 -10.78 24.95 -14.37
C ASN A 90 -10.03 24.95 -13.04
N LEU A 91 -9.46 23.80 -12.65
CA LEU A 91 -8.55 23.68 -11.50
C LEU A 91 -7.17 24.33 -11.73
N GLY A 92 -6.95 24.96 -12.88
CA GLY A 92 -5.73 25.70 -13.19
C GLY A 92 -4.63 24.85 -13.81
N TYR A 93 -4.96 23.70 -14.41
CA TYR A 93 -4.00 22.87 -15.13
C TYR A 93 -4.01 23.12 -16.63
N GLU A 94 -2.84 23.43 -17.18
CA GLU A 94 -2.53 23.29 -18.60
C GLU A 94 -2.26 21.83 -18.92
N ILE A 95 -2.94 21.30 -19.95
CA ILE A 95 -2.86 19.90 -20.35
C ILE A 95 -2.20 19.81 -21.72
N LYS A 96 -1.20 18.95 -21.85
CA LYS A 96 -0.52 18.68 -23.13
C LYS A 96 -0.70 17.22 -23.54
N HIS A 97 -1.23 17.03 -24.74
CA HIS A 97 -1.38 15.72 -25.37
C HIS A 97 -0.12 15.33 -26.15
N GLY A 98 0.23 14.06 -26.10
CA GLY A 98 1.41 13.46 -26.73
C GLY A 98 1.43 11.96 -26.40
N LYS A 99 2.59 11.29 -26.50
CA LYS A 99 2.70 9.85 -26.15
C LYS A 99 2.21 9.53 -24.73
N HIS A 100 2.34 10.49 -23.80
CA HIS A 100 1.78 10.43 -22.46
C HIS A 100 1.22 11.82 -22.13
N ILE A 101 -0.03 11.89 -21.67
CA ILE A 101 -0.64 13.14 -21.21
C ILE A 101 0.21 13.78 -20.12
N ALA A 102 0.34 15.11 -20.15
CA ALA A 102 1.13 15.86 -19.18
C ALA A 102 0.35 17.05 -18.63
N PHE A 103 0.48 17.29 -17.33
CA PHE A 103 -0.22 18.33 -16.59
C PHE A 103 0.77 19.36 -16.04
N LYS A 104 0.44 20.64 -16.16
CA LYS A 104 1.19 21.76 -15.57
C LYS A 104 0.21 22.70 -14.89
N HIS A 105 0.40 22.95 -13.61
CA HIS A 105 -0.41 23.94 -12.90
C HIS A 105 0.16 25.34 -13.09
N LYS A 106 -0.69 26.36 -13.00
CA LYS A 106 -0.31 27.78 -13.13
C LYS A 106 0.91 28.15 -12.28
N ASP A 107 0.99 27.64 -11.05
CA ASP A 107 2.10 27.88 -10.10
C ASP A 107 3.40 27.10 -10.42
N LYS A 108 3.49 26.43 -11.57
CA LYS A 108 4.63 25.58 -11.92
C LYS A 108 5.16 25.87 -13.31
N GLU A 109 6.48 25.88 -13.44
CA GLU A 109 7.15 26.12 -14.71
C GLU A 109 7.14 24.91 -15.66
N ARG A 110 7.07 23.67 -15.13
CA ARG A 110 7.29 22.44 -15.91
C ARG A 110 6.09 21.49 -15.89
N PHE A 111 5.86 20.85 -17.04
CA PHE A 111 4.87 19.77 -17.20
C PHE A 111 5.31 18.47 -16.51
N THR A 112 4.38 17.82 -15.81
CA THR A 112 4.55 16.49 -15.24
C THR A 112 3.81 15.47 -16.11
N ARG A 113 4.52 14.49 -16.66
CA ARG A 113 3.94 13.43 -17.48
C ARG A 113 3.24 12.39 -16.61
N SER A 114 2.06 11.94 -17.03
CA SER A 114 1.27 10.86 -16.39
C SER A 114 2.10 9.64 -15.99
N LYS A 115 2.97 9.14 -16.87
CA LYS A 115 3.85 7.98 -16.59
C LYS A 115 4.74 8.16 -15.34
N VAL A 116 5.12 9.40 -15.01
CA VAL A 116 5.94 9.71 -13.82
C VAL A 116 5.11 9.70 -12.55
N ILE A 117 3.81 9.97 -12.68
CA ILE A 117 2.83 9.98 -11.60
C ILE A 117 2.55 8.54 -11.14
N GLY A 118 2.27 7.65 -12.09
CA GLY A 118 2.07 6.22 -11.83
C GLY A 118 1.41 5.51 -13.00
N ILE A 119 1.40 4.17 -12.95
CA ILE A 119 0.75 3.35 -13.99
C ILE A 119 -0.76 3.62 -14.07
N ASP A 120 -1.39 3.87 -12.91
CA ASP A 120 -2.84 4.13 -12.76
C ASP A 120 -3.28 5.54 -13.20
N TYR A 121 -2.33 6.38 -13.60
CA TYR A 121 -2.57 7.76 -14.05
C TYR A 121 -2.26 7.94 -15.54
N THR A 122 -2.06 6.83 -16.26
CA THR A 122 -1.97 6.85 -17.72
C THR A 122 -3.32 7.22 -18.34
N GLU A 123 -3.31 7.79 -19.54
CA GLU A 123 -4.53 8.25 -20.21
C GLU A 123 -5.58 7.14 -20.33
N ASP A 124 -5.16 5.94 -20.75
CA ASP A 124 -6.04 4.79 -20.88
C ASP A 124 -6.64 4.37 -19.53
N ARG A 125 -5.84 4.38 -18.45
CA ARG A 125 -6.32 4.06 -17.09
C ARG A 125 -7.25 5.12 -16.55
N ILE A 126 -7.00 6.41 -16.80
CA ILE A 126 -7.92 7.48 -16.36
C ILE A 126 -9.25 7.34 -17.11
N LYS A 127 -9.24 7.09 -18.42
CA LYS A 127 -10.46 6.82 -19.20
C LYS A 127 -11.23 5.60 -18.70
N GLU A 128 -10.52 4.52 -18.38
CA GLU A 128 -11.11 3.31 -17.78
C GLU A 128 -11.76 3.64 -16.43
N ARG A 129 -11.06 4.36 -15.55
CA ARG A 129 -11.56 4.76 -14.22
C ARG A 129 -12.75 5.70 -14.28
N ILE A 130 -12.82 6.61 -15.25
CA ILE A 130 -13.99 7.46 -15.47
C ILE A 130 -15.21 6.61 -15.86
N LYS A 131 -15.03 5.63 -16.75
CA LYS A 131 -16.10 4.68 -17.13
C LYS A 131 -16.53 3.81 -15.95
N GLU A 132 -15.60 3.32 -15.14
CA GLU A 132 -15.91 2.58 -13.90
C GLU A 132 -16.65 3.43 -12.87
N ASN A 133 -16.32 4.73 -12.80
CA ASN A 133 -16.97 5.67 -11.90
C ASN A 133 -18.40 6.05 -12.35
N ALA A 134 -18.67 6.09 -13.67
CA ALA A 134 -20.04 6.21 -14.17
C ALA A 134 -20.95 5.04 -13.73
N ASN A 135 -20.36 3.88 -13.44
CA ASN A 135 -21.05 2.70 -12.89
C ASN A 135 -21.07 2.67 -11.35
N HIS A 136 -20.33 3.56 -10.68
CA HIS A 136 -20.40 3.70 -9.23
C HIS A 136 -21.69 4.45 -8.88
N ARG A 137 -22.68 3.68 -8.42
CA ARG A 137 -23.88 4.19 -7.74
C ARG A 137 -23.43 5.23 -6.70
N ASN A 138 -24.02 6.42 -6.72
CA ASN A 138 -23.93 7.39 -5.62
C ASN A 138 -24.27 6.66 -4.33
N TYR A 139 -23.26 6.24 -3.57
CA TYR A 139 -23.49 5.68 -2.26
C TYR A 139 -24.04 6.83 -1.41
N PRO A 140 -25.25 6.69 -0.84
CA PRO A 140 -25.75 7.72 0.07
C PRO A 140 -24.68 7.93 1.13
N ILE A 141 -24.28 9.19 1.35
CA ILE A 141 -23.36 9.56 2.44
C ILE A 141 -23.88 8.85 3.67
N LYS A 142 -23.13 7.85 4.18
CA LYS A 142 -23.53 7.11 5.37
C LYS A 142 -23.75 8.14 6.47
N LYS A 143 -25.00 8.37 6.88
CA LYS A 143 -25.32 9.24 8.02
C LYS A 143 -24.65 8.60 9.23
N ARG A 144 -23.53 9.18 9.66
CA ARG A 144 -22.86 8.75 10.89
C ARG A 144 -23.81 9.05 12.05
N ILE A 145 -24.03 8.06 12.90
CA ILE A 145 -24.82 8.24 14.11
C ILE A 145 -24.03 9.17 15.05
N GLY A 146 -24.71 10.08 15.74
CA GLY A 146 -24.13 10.81 16.86
C GLY A 146 -24.01 9.92 18.11
N ASN A 147 -23.43 10.45 19.18
CA ASN A 147 -23.44 9.80 20.49
C ASN A 147 -24.60 10.35 21.33
N ILE A 148 -25.23 9.49 22.15
CA ILE A 148 -26.16 9.97 23.18
C ILE A 148 -25.37 10.76 24.22
N ILE A 149 -25.90 11.94 24.57
CA ILE A 149 -25.36 12.83 25.59
C ILE A 149 -25.97 12.42 26.94
N ASP A 150 -25.13 12.15 27.93
CA ASP A 150 -25.56 12.00 29.32
C ASP A 150 -26.09 13.35 29.82
N ILE A 151 -27.37 13.43 30.16
CA ILE A 151 -28.04 14.66 30.58
C ILE A 151 -27.75 14.94 32.06
N ASP A 152 -27.71 13.90 32.87
CA ASP A 152 -27.63 13.98 34.33
C ASP A 152 -26.23 14.33 34.82
N ASN A 153 -25.19 13.93 34.09
CA ASN A 153 -23.81 14.20 34.46
C ASN A 153 -23.14 15.35 33.70
N ASN A 154 -23.84 16.00 32.76
CA ASN A 154 -23.23 17.03 31.92
C ASN A 154 -23.41 18.45 32.49
N GLU A 155 -22.30 19.08 32.88
CA GLU A 155 -22.26 20.45 33.44
C GLU A 155 -22.89 21.50 32.50
N LYS A 156 -22.76 21.33 31.18
CA LYS A 156 -23.36 22.25 30.19
C LYS A 156 -24.88 22.13 30.13
N VAL A 157 -25.41 20.93 30.40
CA VAL A 157 -26.85 20.69 30.49
C VAL A 157 -27.40 21.35 31.75
N LYS A 158 -26.74 21.15 32.90
CA LYS A 158 -27.14 21.75 34.18
C LYS A 158 -27.12 23.29 34.17
N SER A 159 -26.18 23.88 33.44
CA SER A 159 -26.02 25.34 33.36
C SER A 159 -26.91 26.03 32.32
N SER A 160 -27.46 25.31 31.34
CA SER A 160 -28.27 25.91 30.27
C SER A 160 -29.49 25.06 29.92
N LYS A 161 -30.68 25.58 30.28
CA LYS A 161 -31.97 24.95 29.96
C LYS A 161 -32.24 24.85 28.45
N GLY A 162 -31.69 25.78 27.66
CA GLY A 162 -31.76 25.69 26.19
C GLY A 162 -30.93 24.53 25.63
N TYR A 163 -29.76 24.29 26.21
CA TYR A 163 -28.91 23.15 25.83
C TYR A 163 -29.52 21.82 26.27
N GLU A 164 -30.16 21.77 27.44
CA GLU A 164 -30.94 20.61 27.90
C GLU A 164 -32.04 20.22 26.90
N TYR A 165 -32.83 21.19 26.43
CA TYR A 165 -33.87 20.94 25.42
C TYR A 165 -33.30 20.48 24.08
N TRP A 166 -32.17 21.05 23.65
CA TRP A 166 -31.50 20.59 22.44
C TRP A 166 -30.94 19.16 22.60
N ALA A 167 -30.30 18.86 23.74
CA ALA A 167 -29.68 17.57 24.03
C ALA A 167 -30.73 16.44 24.10
N THR A 168 -31.88 16.68 24.73
CA THR A 168 -33.00 15.72 24.75
C THR A 168 -33.51 15.40 23.35
N LYS A 169 -33.77 16.42 22.52
CA LYS A 169 -34.19 16.24 21.13
C LYS A 169 -33.14 15.50 20.30
N HIS A 170 -31.87 15.85 20.47
CA HIS A 170 -30.75 15.18 19.81
C HIS A 170 -30.65 13.70 20.22
N ASN A 171 -30.74 13.39 21.51
CA ASN A 171 -30.69 12.02 22.02
C ASN A 171 -31.82 11.17 21.47
N LEU A 172 -33.06 11.69 21.38
CA LEU A 172 -34.19 11.00 20.76
C LEU A 172 -33.93 10.69 19.28
N GLN A 173 -33.37 11.64 18.52
CA GLN A 173 -33.00 11.41 17.12
C GLN A 173 -31.90 10.35 16.99
N VAL A 174 -30.87 10.41 17.84
CA VAL A 174 -29.78 9.44 17.87
C VAL A 174 -30.30 8.04 18.23
N ALA A 175 -31.17 7.91 19.22
CA ALA A 175 -31.78 6.65 19.62
C ALA A 175 -32.62 6.05 18.49
N SER A 176 -33.49 6.86 17.86
CA SER A 176 -34.29 6.43 16.70
C SER A 176 -33.42 5.92 15.55
N ASN A 177 -32.37 6.68 15.18
CA ASN A 177 -31.43 6.26 14.13
C ASN A 177 -30.68 4.98 14.51
N THR A 178 -30.30 4.83 15.78
CA THR A 178 -29.63 3.63 16.31
C THR A 178 -30.53 2.40 16.16
N VAL A 179 -31.80 2.51 16.55
CA VAL A 179 -32.79 1.43 16.40
C VAL A 179 -33.00 1.08 14.93
N ILE A 180 -33.17 2.08 14.04
CA ILE A 180 -33.32 1.85 12.60
C ILE A 180 -32.12 1.06 12.04
N LEU A 181 -30.90 1.43 12.44
CA LEU A 181 -29.68 0.76 11.98
C LEU A 181 -29.54 -0.65 12.54
N MET A 182 -29.88 -0.88 13.81
CA MET A 182 -29.95 -2.24 14.37
C MET A 182 -30.92 -3.11 13.59
N ARG A 183 -32.14 -2.61 13.35
CA ARG A 183 -33.17 -3.34 12.58
C ARG A 183 -32.75 -3.57 11.14
N GLY A 184 -32.11 -2.59 10.50
CA GLY A 184 -31.54 -2.73 9.15
C GLY A 184 -30.44 -3.80 9.05
N LYS A 185 -29.72 -4.07 10.14
CA LYS A 185 -28.76 -5.17 10.26
C LYS A 185 -29.42 -6.50 10.72
N GLY A 186 -30.74 -6.54 10.87
CA GLY A 186 -31.48 -7.71 11.35
C GLY A 186 -31.39 -7.95 12.86
N ILE A 187 -30.80 -7.02 13.62
CA ILE A 187 -30.57 -7.15 15.05
C ILE A 187 -31.78 -6.57 15.80
N LYS A 188 -32.39 -7.39 16.66
CA LYS A 188 -33.61 -7.05 17.39
C LYS A 188 -33.36 -6.81 18.88
N THR A 189 -32.35 -7.46 19.44
CA THR A 189 -32.06 -7.44 20.88
C THR A 189 -30.61 -7.06 21.16
N LEU A 190 -30.33 -6.64 22.40
CA LEU A 190 -28.97 -6.35 22.84
C LEU A 190 -28.10 -7.61 22.89
N SER A 191 -28.67 -8.76 23.23
CA SER A 191 -27.95 -10.05 23.22
C SER A 191 -27.54 -10.44 21.80
N GLU A 192 -28.42 -10.27 20.81
CA GLU A 192 -28.08 -10.46 19.40
C GLU A 192 -26.98 -9.50 18.95
N LEU A 193 -27.03 -8.22 19.35
CA LEU A 193 -25.99 -7.23 19.05
C LEU A 193 -24.63 -7.66 19.63
N ASP A 194 -24.61 -8.10 20.88
CA ASP A 194 -23.40 -8.56 21.56
C ASP A 194 -22.81 -9.80 20.89
N SER A 195 -23.66 -10.76 20.48
CA SER A 195 -23.23 -11.94 19.71
C SER A 195 -22.68 -11.57 18.34
N PHE A 196 -23.26 -10.56 17.68
CA PHE A 196 -22.81 -10.08 16.38
C PHE A 196 -21.45 -9.36 16.47
N ILE A 197 -21.26 -8.57 17.54
CA ILE A 197 -19.97 -7.94 17.87
C ILE A 197 -18.91 -9.02 18.13
N GLN A 198 -19.25 -10.05 18.90
CA GLN A 198 -18.33 -11.16 19.18
C GLN A 198 -17.93 -11.89 17.90
N SER A 199 -18.90 -12.29 17.07
CA SER A 199 -18.63 -12.98 15.80
C SER A 199 -17.74 -12.15 14.85
N ASN A 200 -17.93 -10.83 14.80
CA ASN A 200 -17.07 -9.96 13.99
C ASN A 200 -15.67 -9.81 14.60
N ALA A 201 -15.55 -9.80 15.93
CA ALA A 201 -14.25 -9.82 16.61
C ALA A 201 -13.49 -11.12 16.33
N ASP A 202 -14.17 -12.27 16.38
CA ASP A 202 -13.59 -13.59 16.09
C ASP A 202 -13.12 -13.67 14.62
N LYS A 203 -13.96 -13.26 13.66
CA LYS A 203 -13.59 -13.17 12.24
C LYS A 203 -12.38 -12.27 12.01
N ARG A 204 -12.33 -11.14 12.71
CA ARG A 204 -11.19 -10.21 12.63
C ARG A 204 -9.91 -10.86 13.14
N GLN A 205 -9.98 -11.58 14.25
CA GLN A 205 -8.85 -12.30 14.81
C GLN A 205 -8.36 -13.37 13.83
N GLU A 206 -9.28 -14.15 13.26
CA GLU A 206 -8.98 -15.16 12.23
C GLU A 206 -8.28 -14.54 11.01
N LEU A 207 -8.79 -13.41 10.48
CA LEU A 207 -8.15 -12.68 9.38
C LEU A 207 -6.75 -12.20 9.75
N GLN A 208 -6.57 -11.68 10.96
CA GLN A 208 -5.28 -11.21 11.44
C GLN A 208 -4.27 -12.37 11.51
N ASP A 209 -4.68 -13.53 12.00
CA ASP A 209 -3.79 -14.68 12.12
C ASP A 209 -3.44 -15.26 10.73
N LYS A 210 -4.37 -15.27 9.78
CA LYS A 210 -4.07 -15.58 8.36
C LYS A 210 -3.05 -14.61 7.77
N ILE A 211 -3.19 -13.30 8.03
CA ILE A 211 -2.23 -12.29 7.55
C ILE A 211 -0.84 -12.51 8.17
N LYS A 212 -0.75 -12.82 9.47
CA LYS A 212 0.52 -13.13 10.14
C LYS A 212 1.22 -14.33 9.52
N ILE A 213 0.49 -15.39 9.20
CA ILE A 213 1.03 -16.59 8.53
C ILE A 213 1.62 -16.19 7.17
N LEU A 214 0.85 -15.46 6.35
CA LEU A 214 1.33 -14.97 5.05
C LEU A 214 2.58 -14.08 5.18
N ASP A 215 2.64 -13.23 6.21
CA ASP A 215 3.81 -12.38 6.45
C ASP A 215 5.06 -13.18 6.81
N LYS A 216 4.90 -14.26 7.59
CA LYS A 216 5.98 -15.20 7.87
C LYS A 216 6.45 -15.88 6.59
N ASP A 217 5.54 -16.33 5.74
CA ASP A 217 5.87 -17.00 4.48
C ASP A 217 6.58 -16.05 3.50
N ILE A 218 6.08 -14.82 3.35
CA ILE A 218 6.71 -13.77 2.55
C ILE A 218 8.12 -13.47 3.06
N SER A 219 8.30 -13.35 4.38
CA SER A 219 9.60 -13.12 5.01
C SER A 219 10.58 -14.27 4.71
N ASN A 220 10.14 -15.51 4.88
CA ASN A 220 10.96 -16.69 4.63
C ASN A 220 11.39 -16.81 3.16
N LEU A 221 10.47 -16.55 2.22
CA LEU A 221 10.77 -16.57 0.78
C LEU A 221 11.69 -15.41 0.38
N SER A 222 11.50 -14.25 1.00
CA SER A 222 12.37 -13.09 0.84
C SER A 222 13.80 -13.41 1.30
N ILE A 223 13.97 -14.05 2.46
CA ILE A 223 15.27 -14.52 2.96
C ILE A 223 15.86 -15.56 1.99
N THR A 224 15.05 -16.52 1.55
CA THR A 224 15.48 -17.55 0.58
C THR A 224 15.97 -16.91 -0.73
N MET A 225 15.26 -15.89 -1.24
CA MET A 225 15.66 -15.15 -2.44
C MET A 225 17.05 -14.49 -2.28
N GLU A 226 17.31 -13.87 -1.12
CA GLU A 226 18.60 -13.25 -0.80
C GLU A 226 19.71 -14.30 -0.69
N GLN A 227 19.48 -15.40 0.01
CA GLN A 227 20.46 -16.49 0.14
C GLN A 227 20.81 -17.09 -1.23
N VAL A 228 19.81 -17.32 -2.10
CA VAL A 228 20.05 -17.81 -3.46
C VAL A 228 20.87 -16.82 -4.27
N HIS A 229 20.59 -15.51 -4.13
CA HIS A 229 21.37 -14.48 -4.78
C HIS A 229 22.84 -14.48 -4.30
N ILE A 230 23.07 -14.51 -2.99
CA ILE A 230 24.42 -14.57 -2.38
C ILE A 230 25.19 -15.79 -2.89
N VAL A 231 24.54 -16.97 -2.90
CA VAL A 231 25.16 -18.20 -3.40
C VAL A 231 25.52 -18.07 -4.87
N LYS A 232 24.66 -17.49 -5.72
CA LYS A 232 24.98 -17.26 -7.14
C LYS A 232 26.14 -16.26 -7.31
N MET A 233 26.16 -15.18 -6.52
CA MET A 233 27.14 -14.11 -6.61
C MET A 233 28.55 -14.52 -6.18
N TYR A 234 28.68 -15.27 -5.08
CA TYR A 234 30.00 -15.62 -4.52
C TYR A 234 30.43 -17.05 -4.84
N ARG A 235 29.73 -17.74 -5.74
CA ARG A 235 30.07 -19.11 -6.15
C ARG A 235 31.50 -19.22 -6.65
N GLN A 236 31.94 -18.30 -7.51
CA GLN A 236 33.25 -18.36 -8.14
C GLN A 236 34.38 -18.14 -7.11
N ILE A 237 34.24 -17.12 -6.27
CA ILE A 237 35.15 -16.82 -5.16
C ILE A 237 35.30 -18.04 -4.23
N TYR A 238 34.18 -18.68 -3.90
CA TYR A 238 34.21 -19.88 -3.06
C TYR A 238 34.86 -21.09 -3.75
N LEU A 239 34.67 -21.26 -5.07
CA LEU A 239 35.32 -22.35 -5.81
C LEU A 239 36.84 -22.17 -5.85
N GLU A 240 37.33 -20.94 -6.04
CA GLU A 240 38.76 -20.61 -6.01
C GLU A 240 39.36 -20.89 -4.63
N TYR A 241 38.72 -20.40 -3.57
CA TYR A 241 39.09 -20.73 -2.18
C TYR A 241 39.11 -22.25 -1.91
N ARG A 242 38.13 -22.99 -2.45
CA ARG A 242 38.05 -24.44 -2.24
C ARG A 242 39.17 -25.19 -2.97
N ASN A 243 39.65 -24.67 -4.09
CA ASN A 243 40.72 -25.29 -4.87
C ASN A 243 42.10 -25.07 -4.20
N ASP A 244 42.32 -23.90 -3.60
CA ASP A 244 43.52 -23.62 -2.80
C ASP A 244 43.16 -23.00 -1.45
N THR A 245 43.02 -23.86 -0.43
CA THR A 245 42.71 -23.44 0.93
C THR A 245 43.93 -22.91 1.71
N THR A 246 45.13 -22.95 1.10
CA THR A 246 46.38 -22.56 1.77
C THR A 246 46.75 -21.10 1.53
N ASP A 247 46.15 -20.46 0.52
CA ASP A 247 46.31 -19.03 0.24
C ASP A 247 45.60 -18.17 1.30
N LYS A 248 46.38 -17.78 2.32
CA LYS A 248 45.91 -16.90 3.39
C LYS A 248 45.58 -15.49 2.89
N ALA A 249 46.28 -14.99 1.89
CA ALA A 249 46.06 -13.64 1.38
C ALA A 249 44.69 -13.54 0.69
N PHE A 250 44.36 -14.53 -0.15
CA PHE A 250 43.04 -14.64 -0.77
C PHE A 250 41.93 -14.80 0.26
N TYR A 251 42.14 -15.66 1.26
CA TYR A 251 41.14 -15.86 2.31
C TYR A 251 40.88 -14.58 3.11
N ASP A 252 41.91 -13.83 3.48
CA ASP A 252 41.75 -12.60 4.27
C ASP A 252 41.06 -11.50 3.45
N GLU A 253 41.33 -11.40 2.14
CA GLU A 253 40.66 -10.45 1.24
C GLU A 253 39.17 -10.77 1.03
N HIS A 254 38.83 -12.05 0.82
CA HIS A 254 37.46 -12.51 0.51
C HIS A 254 36.73 -13.17 1.68
N LYS A 255 37.23 -12.98 2.90
CA LYS A 255 36.72 -13.64 4.11
C LYS A 255 35.22 -13.43 4.29
N SER A 256 34.75 -12.22 4.01
CA SER A 256 33.35 -11.84 4.23
C SER A 256 32.41 -12.56 3.25
N GLU A 257 32.80 -12.62 1.98
CA GLU A 257 32.08 -13.23 0.87
C GLU A 257 32.03 -14.75 1.04
N ILE A 258 33.16 -15.36 1.40
CA ILE A 258 33.25 -16.80 1.70
C ILE A 258 32.33 -17.15 2.87
N THR A 259 32.36 -16.36 3.95
CA THR A 259 31.51 -16.59 5.13
C THR A 259 30.02 -16.45 4.78
N GLN A 260 29.63 -15.39 4.06
CA GLN A 260 28.26 -15.16 3.62
C GLN A 260 27.76 -16.29 2.71
N TYR A 261 28.61 -16.76 1.80
CA TYR A 261 28.30 -17.90 0.93
C TYR A 261 28.06 -19.18 1.74
N GLN A 262 28.99 -19.52 2.65
CA GLN A 262 28.88 -20.74 3.47
C GLN A 262 27.62 -20.72 4.33
N ASN A 263 27.33 -19.61 5.01
CA ASN A 263 26.14 -19.45 5.84
C ASN A 263 24.85 -19.58 5.01
N SER A 264 24.77 -18.85 3.89
CA SER A 264 23.60 -18.89 3.00
C SER A 264 23.38 -20.29 2.43
N LEU A 265 24.45 -20.99 2.04
CA LEU A 265 24.38 -22.35 1.53
C LEU A 265 23.94 -23.35 2.61
N ALA A 266 24.46 -23.21 3.83
CA ALA A 266 24.09 -24.07 4.95
C ALA A 266 22.60 -23.90 5.32
N GLU A 267 22.09 -22.67 5.33
CA GLU A 267 20.68 -22.39 5.60
C GLU A 267 19.77 -22.93 4.49
N LEU A 268 20.13 -22.74 3.22
CA LEU A 268 19.37 -23.28 2.09
C LEU A 268 19.30 -24.81 2.11
N LYS A 269 20.41 -25.49 2.46
CA LYS A 269 20.47 -26.95 2.57
C LYS A 269 19.55 -27.53 3.64
N LYS A 270 19.16 -26.76 4.67
CA LYS A 270 18.20 -27.22 5.69
C LYS A 270 16.80 -27.43 5.11
N SER A 271 16.42 -26.61 4.13
CA SER A 271 15.04 -26.57 3.59
C SER A 271 14.92 -27.11 2.17
N TYR A 272 16.02 -27.14 1.40
CA TYR A 272 16.00 -27.50 -0.01
C TYR A 272 17.12 -28.49 -0.37
N SER A 273 16.76 -29.54 -1.11
CA SER A 273 17.72 -30.51 -1.66
C SER A 273 18.49 -29.98 -2.87
N LYS A 274 17.89 -29.04 -3.62
CA LYS A 274 18.47 -28.36 -4.78
C LYS A 274 18.29 -26.86 -4.63
N LEU A 275 19.17 -26.08 -5.27
CA LEU A 275 19.08 -24.62 -5.25
C LEU A 275 17.73 -24.16 -5.85
N PRO A 276 16.91 -23.39 -5.10
CA PRO A 276 15.64 -22.90 -5.60
C PRO A 276 15.78 -21.98 -6.81
N ASP A 277 14.79 -22.02 -7.72
CA ASP A 277 14.70 -21.09 -8.85
C ASP A 277 14.16 -19.73 -8.38
N THR A 278 14.92 -18.67 -8.65
CA THR A 278 14.56 -17.28 -8.35
C THR A 278 13.32 -16.83 -9.10
N LYS A 279 13.05 -17.38 -10.30
CA LYS A 279 11.82 -17.11 -11.05
C LYS A 279 10.59 -17.57 -10.29
N ASP A 280 10.66 -18.77 -9.72
CA ASP A 280 9.53 -19.37 -9.03
C ASP A 280 9.32 -18.76 -7.64
N ILE A 281 10.40 -18.42 -6.93
CA ILE A 281 10.30 -17.64 -5.69
C ILE A 281 9.60 -16.29 -5.96
N LEU A 282 9.98 -15.58 -7.04
CA LEU A 282 9.38 -14.30 -7.39
C LEU A 282 7.88 -14.44 -7.69
N LYS A 283 7.48 -15.44 -8.49
CA LYS A 283 6.07 -15.72 -8.76
C LYS A 283 5.29 -16.04 -7.49
N HIS A 284 5.88 -16.81 -6.58
CA HIS A 284 5.23 -17.17 -5.33
C HIS A 284 5.04 -15.96 -4.42
N LEU A 285 6.05 -15.09 -4.33
CA LEU A 285 5.95 -13.79 -3.65
C LEU A 285 4.84 -12.91 -4.25
N ASP A 286 4.76 -12.79 -5.57
CA ASP A 286 3.69 -12.05 -6.26
C ASP A 286 2.30 -12.57 -5.84
N LEU A 287 2.13 -13.90 -5.77
CA LEU A 287 0.88 -14.55 -5.37
C LEU A 287 0.55 -14.32 -3.89
N LEU A 288 1.52 -14.44 -2.99
CA LEU A 288 1.31 -14.21 -1.55
C LEU A 288 0.98 -12.75 -1.26
N HIS A 289 1.66 -11.80 -1.90
CA HIS A 289 1.35 -10.38 -1.76
C HIS A 289 -0.06 -10.05 -2.29
N LYS A 290 -0.50 -10.68 -3.39
CA LYS A 290 -1.88 -10.53 -3.88
C LYS A 290 -2.91 -11.02 -2.85
N LYS A 291 -2.70 -12.21 -2.29
CA LYS A 291 -3.56 -12.77 -1.22
C LYS A 291 -3.55 -11.93 0.06
N LYS A 292 -2.39 -11.41 0.46
CA LYS A 292 -2.27 -10.52 1.62
C LYS A 292 -3.08 -9.24 1.41
N ASN A 293 -3.00 -8.65 0.21
CA ASN A 293 -3.73 -7.41 -0.10
C ASN A 293 -5.25 -7.61 -0.05
N THR A 294 -5.78 -8.73 -0.54
CA THR A 294 -7.21 -9.04 -0.47
C THR A 294 -7.67 -9.22 0.98
N LEU A 295 -6.92 -9.99 1.79
CA LEU A 295 -7.25 -10.17 3.21
C LEU A 295 -7.13 -8.88 4.02
N MET A 296 -6.15 -8.02 3.69
CA MET A 296 -5.99 -6.71 4.33
C MET A 296 -7.18 -5.78 4.02
N GLN A 297 -7.74 -5.85 2.81
CA GLN A 297 -8.97 -5.12 2.45
C GLN A 297 -10.14 -5.60 3.32
N GLU A 298 -10.38 -6.92 3.38
CA GLU A 298 -11.43 -7.51 4.23
C GLU A 298 -11.25 -7.11 5.71
N TYR A 299 -10.04 -7.22 6.24
CA TYR A 299 -9.70 -6.80 7.59
C TYR A 299 -9.99 -5.30 7.83
N SER A 300 -9.71 -4.44 6.85
CA SER A 300 -9.99 -3.00 6.95
C SER A 300 -11.50 -2.70 7.03
N PHE A 301 -12.33 -3.45 6.29
CA PHE A 301 -13.79 -3.30 6.34
C PHE A 301 -14.32 -3.69 7.73
N THR A 302 -13.83 -4.78 8.32
CA THR A 302 -14.22 -5.15 9.70
C THR A 302 -13.94 -4.04 10.71
N LYS A 303 -12.89 -3.24 10.54
CA LYS A 303 -12.56 -2.13 11.46
C LYS A 303 -13.63 -1.05 11.44
N ALA A 304 -14.09 -0.67 10.25
CA ALA A 304 -15.11 0.36 10.09
C ALA A 304 -16.45 -0.11 10.68
N ASP A 305 -16.81 -1.37 10.43
CA ASP A 305 -18.05 -1.95 10.93
C ASP A 305 -18.04 -2.12 12.47
N MET A 306 -16.92 -2.52 13.07
CA MET A 306 -16.82 -2.67 14.52
C MET A 306 -17.00 -1.35 15.26
N ASN A 307 -16.43 -0.26 14.77
CA ASN A 307 -16.61 1.06 15.38
C ASN A 307 -18.09 1.49 15.37
N GLU A 308 -18.79 1.25 14.26
CA GLU A 308 -20.23 1.52 14.15
C GLU A 308 -21.03 0.66 15.13
N LEU A 309 -20.72 -0.63 15.26
CA LEU A 309 -21.41 -1.54 16.18
C LEU A 309 -21.20 -1.18 17.65
N TYR A 310 -19.98 -0.79 18.05
CA TYR A 310 -19.73 -0.33 19.41
C TYR A 310 -20.49 0.96 19.72
N GLN A 311 -20.56 1.88 18.76
CA GLN A 311 -21.31 3.11 18.91
C GLN A 311 -22.82 2.82 19.05
N ILE A 312 -23.36 1.92 18.23
CA ILE A 312 -24.74 1.43 18.35
C ILE A 312 -24.98 0.84 19.73
N ARG A 313 -24.07 -0.03 20.21
CA ARG A 313 -24.18 -0.67 21.53
C ARG A 313 -24.18 0.36 22.67
N GLN A 314 -23.28 1.34 22.62
CA GLN A 314 -23.20 2.41 23.62
C GLN A 314 -24.47 3.26 23.65
N ASN A 315 -24.93 3.72 22.48
CA ASN A 315 -26.16 4.50 22.36
C ASN A 315 -27.38 3.70 22.83
N TYR A 316 -27.51 2.44 22.44
CA TYR A 316 -28.64 1.61 22.84
C TYR A 316 -28.68 1.37 24.36
N LYS A 317 -27.51 1.13 24.98
CA LYS A 317 -27.41 1.00 26.45
C LYS A 317 -27.76 2.31 27.16
N ALA A 318 -27.24 3.45 26.70
CA ALA A 318 -27.53 4.74 27.29
C ALA A 318 -29.03 5.10 27.19
N PHE A 319 -29.66 4.76 26.06
CA PHE A 319 -31.09 4.97 25.87
C PHE A 319 -31.94 4.11 26.82
N ILE A 320 -31.68 2.80 26.90
CA ILE A 320 -32.43 1.91 27.79
C ILE A 320 -32.24 2.28 29.26
N ASN A 321 -31.01 2.61 29.69
CA ASN A 321 -30.76 2.97 31.08
C ASN A 321 -31.46 4.28 31.47
N ASN A 322 -31.48 5.28 30.58
CA ASN A 322 -32.20 6.54 30.83
C ASN A 322 -33.73 6.38 30.81
N ASP A 323 -34.26 5.40 30.07
CA ASP A 323 -35.71 5.08 30.06
C ASP A 323 -36.15 4.25 31.27
N LEU A 324 -35.25 3.50 31.92
CA LEU A 324 -35.53 2.71 33.13
C LEU A 324 -35.45 3.54 34.43
N GLU A 325 -34.86 4.73 34.38
CA GLU A 325 -34.76 5.67 35.53
C GLU A 325 -35.89 6.71 35.57
N ARG A 326 -36.84 6.66 34.62
CA ARG A 326 -38.12 7.40 34.65
C ARG A 326 -39.26 6.50 35.11
#